data_AF-A0A1Y2VB31-F1
#
_entry.id   AF-A0A1Y2VB31-F1
#
_cell.length_a   1.000
_cell.length_b   1.000
_cell.length_c   1.000
_cell.angle_alpha   90.00
_cell.angle_beta   90.00
_cell.angle_gamma   90.00
#
_symmetry.space_group_name_H-M   'P 1'
#
loop_
_entity.id
_entity.type
_entity.pdbx_description
1 polymer ?
#
loop_
_entity_poly.entity_id
_entity_poly.type
_entity_poly.pdbx_seq_one_letter_code
_entity_poly.pdbx_strand_id
1 'polypeptide(L)'
;MDERDEEAETLLSGKPELRTQPTRGRLWTIASIGITVANVVLFSLSLAMFSVSRSQKGQLNAELRQASTYSPFFDRLDLEMKPTMVQGTLFPAKEGASIARELPNAAADELWEEWELSRFYPLTRDDIVRMGKDPSTVPKLEDTEWGLGEDAYLGAFDVYHQIHCLNTLRQNAYRGYYHLKTRNHSVMGLPEIHINHCVDILLQALQCSGNVNFMTYHWVAGQEYPQPDMSINRQCINFEKLTAFRKVHGLDLDKYVQVMKKSLHPGVEERHQSDAYYSWYNETNPNHIDGVNPGEDFNM
;
A
#
# COMPACT_ATOMS: atom_id res chain seq x y z
N MET A 1 14.21 74.70 -88.40
CA MET A 1 15.57 74.43 -87.91
C MET A 1 15.81 75.53 -86.91
N ASP A 2 15.60 75.37 -85.61
CA ASP A 2 15.74 74.21 -84.72
C ASP A 2 14.85 74.45 -83.48
N GLU A 3 13.99 73.51 -83.11
CA GLU A 3 13.25 73.49 -81.83
C GLU A 3 13.29 72.05 -81.29
N ARG A 4 14.48 71.64 -80.87
CA ARG A 4 14.72 70.45 -80.06
C ARG A 4 15.93 70.78 -79.21
N ASP A 5 15.73 71.30 -78.00
CA ASP A 5 16.75 71.25 -76.93
C ASP A 5 16.24 71.75 -75.55
N GLU A 6 14.93 71.73 -75.26
CA GLU A 6 14.41 72.20 -73.94
C GLU A 6 13.69 71.13 -73.08
N GLU A 7 13.54 69.89 -73.57
CA GLU A 7 12.91 68.80 -72.78
C GLU A 7 13.90 67.86 -72.08
N ALA A 8 15.21 68.11 -72.16
CA ALA A 8 16.22 67.19 -71.62
C ALA A 8 16.67 67.48 -70.17
N GLU A 9 16.41 68.68 -69.61
CA GLU A 9 17.00 69.07 -68.31
C GLU A 9 16.08 68.92 -67.08
N THR A 10 14.80 68.57 -67.23
CA THR A 10 13.89 68.38 -66.07
C THR A 10 13.69 66.92 -65.64
N LEU A 11 14.37 65.95 -66.26
CA LEU A 11 14.25 64.52 -65.95
C LEU A 11 15.34 63.95 -65.01
N LEU A 12 16.32 64.75 -64.57
CA LEU A 12 17.47 64.25 -63.79
C LEU A 12 17.58 64.75 -62.34
N SER A 13 16.57 65.45 -61.81
CA SER A 13 16.57 65.93 -60.41
C SER A 13 15.73 65.08 -59.44
N GLY A 14 15.62 63.78 -59.67
CA GLY A 14 15.07 62.83 -58.70
C GLY A 14 16.19 62.12 -57.95
N LYS A 15 16.66 62.63 -56.80
CA LYS A 15 17.48 61.83 -55.88
C LYS A 15 16.64 60.63 -55.44
N PRO A 16 17.12 59.39 -55.59
CA PRO A 16 16.40 58.25 -55.04
C PRO A 16 16.47 58.35 -53.52
N GLU A 17 15.33 58.59 -52.87
CA GLU A 17 15.19 58.25 -51.46
C GLU A 17 15.40 56.74 -51.34
N LEU A 18 16.59 56.36 -50.86
CA LEU A 18 16.88 55.00 -50.40
C LEU A 18 15.98 54.72 -49.20
N ARG A 19 14.74 54.28 -49.49
CA ARG A 19 13.85 53.69 -48.51
C ARG A 19 14.51 52.40 -48.03
N THR A 20 15.27 52.48 -46.94
CA THR A 20 15.77 51.32 -46.21
C THR A 20 14.56 50.52 -45.76
N GLN A 21 14.17 49.51 -46.55
CA GLN A 21 13.18 48.53 -46.10
C GLN A 21 13.79 47.78 -44.92
N PRO A 22 13.19 47.83 -43.72
CA PRO A 22 13.68 47.05 -42.60
C PRO A 22 13.63 45.57 -43.00
N THR A 23 14.72 44.90 -42.65
CA THR A 23 15.12 43.52 -42.96
C THR A 23 14.03 42.48 -42.69
N ARG A 24 13.03 42.36 -43.57
CA ARG A 24 11.95 41.37 -43.46
C ARG A 24 12.47 39.93 -43.40
N GLY A 25 13.56 39.65 -44.13
CA GLY A 25 14.24 38.35 -44.12
C GLY A 25 14.94 38.02 -42.80
N ARG A 26 15.54 39.01 -42.12
CA ARG A 26 16.28 38.78 -40.85
C ARG A 26 15.35 38.47 -39.69
N LEU A 27 14.20 39.16 -39.63
CA LEU A 27 13.11 38.85 -38.69
C LEU A 27 12.51 37.45 -38.94
N TRP A 28 12.35 37.08 -40.22
CA TRP A 28 11.87 35.74 -40.59
C TRP A 28 12.86 34.64 -40.19
N THR A 29 14.16 34.84 -40.44
CA THR A 29 15.21 33.89 -40.02
C THR A 29 15.27 33.74 -38.50
N ILE A 30 15.18 34.84 -37.74
CA ILE A 30 15.14 34.78 -36.26
C ILE A 30 13.89 34.03 -35.78
N ALA A 31 12.72 34.30 -36.39
CA ALA A 31 11.49 33.59 -36.07
C ALA A 31 11.57 32.09 -36.40
N SER A 32 12.11 31.71 -37.56
CA SER A 32 12.31 30.30 -37.94
C SER A 32 13.27 29.58 -37.01
N ILE A 33 14.40 30.20 -36.63
CA ILE A 33 15.34 29.64 -35.64
C ILE A 33 14.64 29.45 -34.30
N GLY A 34 13.87 30.46 -33.84
CA GLY A 34 13.09 30.36 -32.62
C GLY A 34 12.09 29.20 -32.64
N ILE A 35 11.37 29.03 -33.74
CA ILE A 35 10.43 27.92 -33.95
C ILE A 35 11.16 26.56 -33.95
N THR A 36 12.30 26.44 -34.64
CA THR A 36 13.08 25.19 -34.65
C THR A 36 13.59 24.84 -33.26
N VAL A 37 14.15 25.81 -32.52
CA VAL A 37 14.60 25.61 -31.14
C VAL A 37 13.43 25.18 -30.25
N ALA A 38 12.28 25.84 -30.35
CA ALA A 38 11.08 25.46 -29.61
C ALA A 38 10.63 24.02 -29.91
N ASN A 39 10.65 23.60 -31.18
CA ASN A 39 10.31 22.22 -31.56
C ASN A 39 11.32 21.19 -31.01
N VAL A 40 12.62 21.49 -31.02
CA VAL A 40 13.66 20.61 -30.45
C VAL A 40 13.45 20.44 -28.93
N VAL A 41 13.13 21.54 -28.22
CA VAL A 41 12.82 21.49 -26.79
C VAL A 41 11.57 20.65 -26.53
N LEU A 42 10.47 20.87 -27.28
CA LEU A 42 9.23 20.10 -27.14
C LEU A 42 9.42 18.61 -27.43
N PHE A 43 10.22 18.28 -28.45
CA PHE A 43 10.54 16.89 -28.78
C PHE A 43 11.37 16.23 -27.67
N SER A 44 12.38 16.92 -27.15
CA SER A 44 13.23 16.41 -26.07
C SER A 44 12.43 16.17 -24.78
N LEU A 45 11.52 17.09 -24.44
CA LEU A 45 10.59 16.93 -23.32
C LEU A 45 9.66 15.74 -23.54
N SER A 46 9.12 15.58 -24.74
CA SER A 46 8.23 14.45 -25.08
C SER A 46 8.97 13.11 -24.99
N LEU A 47 10.23 13.06 -25.45
CA LEU A 47 11.07 11.86 -25.34
C LEU A 47 11.41 11.54 -23.88
N ALA A 48 11.69 12.55 -23.07
CA ALA A 48 11.94 12.38 -21.63
C ALA A 48 10.69 11.85 -20.93
N MET A 49 9.51 12.44 -21.17
CA MET A 49 8.23 11.98 -20.62
C MET A 49 7.91 10.54 -21.05
N PHE A 50 8.12 10.20 -22.32
CA PHE A 50 7.93 8.83 -22.81
C PHE A 50 8.88 7.85 -22.14
N SER A 51 10.14 8.23 -21.95
CA SER A 51 11.16 7.39 -21.30
C SER A 51 10.82 7.15 -19.83
N VAL A 52 10.41 8.19 -19.09
CA VAL A 52 9.96 8.07 -17.69
C VAL A 52 8.72 7.18 -17.60
N SER A 53 7.72 7.39 -18.47
CA SER A 53 6.50 6.58 -18.48
C SER A 53 6.79 5.10 -18.75
N ARG A 54 7.67 4.81 -19.72
CA ARG A 54 8.08 3.43 -20.03
C ARG A 54 8.87 2.82 -18.88
N SER A 55 9.77 3.57 -18.25
CA SER A 55 10.55 3.12 -17.10
C SER A 55 9.64 2.79 -15.91
N GLN A 56 8.64 3.62 -15.62
CA GLN A 56 7.70 3.38 -14.53
C GLN A 56 6.87 2.10 -14.74
N LYS A 57 6.41 1.85 -15.98
CA LYS A 57 5.70 0.59 -16.32
C LYS A 57 6.59 -0.65 -16.27
N GLY A 58 7.91 -0.49 -16.38
CA GLY A 58 8.87 -1.58 -16.28
C GLY A 58 9.27 -1.93 -14.84
N GLN A 59 8.82 -1.15 -13.84
CA GLN A 59 9.12 -1.44 -12.44
C GLN A 59 8.28 -2.62 -11.93
N LEU A 60 8.89 -3.45 -11.10
CA LEU A 60 8.20 -4.53 -10.42
C LEU A 60 7.07 -3.96 -9.54
N ASN A 61 5.87 -4.52 -9.66
CA ASN A 61 4.68 -4.08 -8.93
C ASN A 61 4.32 -2.59 -9.14
N ALA A 62 4.53 -2.05 -10.35
CA ALA A 62 4.32 -0.63 -10.67
C ALA A 62 2.93 -0.10 -10.26
N GLU A 63 1.87 -0.86 -10.53
CA GLU A 63 0.49 -0.48 -10.18
C GLU A 63 0.27 -0.46 -8.66
N LEU A 64 0.79 -1.46 -7.95
CA LEU A 64 0.69 -1.52 -6.49
C LEU A 64 1.44 -0.37 -5.83
N ARG A 65 2.59 0.02 -6.37
CA ARG A 65 3.36 1.19 -5.88
C ARG A 65 2.61 2.51 -6.02
N GLN A 66 1.76 2.63 -7.05
CA GLN A 66 0.94 3.84 -7.24
C GLN A 66 -0.27 3.87 -6.29
N ALA A 67 -0.77 2.70 -5.88
CA ALA A 67 -1.97 2.57 -5.06
C ALA A 67 -1.69 2.32 -3.57
N SER A 68 -0.44 2.15 -3.16
CA SER A 68 -0.06 1.72 -1.80
C SER A 68 1.07 2.57 -1.22
N THR A 69 1.15 2.58 0.11
CA THR A 69 2.33 3.06 0.83
C THR A 69 3.52 2.12 0.60
N TYR A 70 4.73 2.60 0.93
CA TYR A 70 5.94 1.81 0.73
C TYR A 70 5.88 0.46 1.47
N SER A 71 6.24 -0.60 0.73
CA SER A 71 6.52 -1.92 1.27
C SER A 71 7.78 -2.46 0.60
N PRO A 72 8.73 -3.05 1.36
CA PRO A 72 9.93 -3.64 0.80
C PRO A 72 9.62 -4.83 -0.14
N PHE A 73 8.43 -5.41 -0.03
CA PHE A 73 8.01 -6.53 -0.87
C PHE A 73 7.71 -6.14 -2.31
N PHE A 74 7.51 -4.86 -2.60
CA PHE A 74 7.39 -4.41 -3.97
C PHE A 74 8.68 -4.63 -4.77
N ASP A 75 9.83 -4.72 -4.10
CA ASP A 75 11.15 -4.99 -4.69
C ASP A 75 11.53 -6.49 -4.63
N ARG A 76 10.88 -7.28 -3.77
CA ARG A 76 11.31 -8.67 -3.44
C ARG A 76 10.46 -9.76 -4.08
N LEU A 77 9.18 -9.48 -4.36
CA LEU A 77 8.24 -10.47 -4.84
C LEU A 77 7.34 -9.87 -5.92
N ASP A 78 7.28 -10.50 -7.08
CA ASP A 78 6.24 -10.20 -8.06
C ASP A 78 4.89 -10.69 -7.54
N LEU A 79 4.01 -9.76 -7.17
CA LEU A 79 2.70 -10.06 -6.60
C LEU A 79 1.65 -10.38 -7.67
N GLU A 80 2.01 -10.31 -8.96
CA GLU A 80 1.16 -10.77 -10.09
C GLU A 80 -0.28 -10.26 -10.00
N MET A 81 -0.43 -8.94 -9.80
CA MET A 81 -1.75 -8.32 -9.67
C MET A 81 -2.60 -8.60 -10.92
N LYS A 82 -3.79 -9.15 -10.71
CA LYS A 82 -4.68 -9.55 -11.82
C LYS A 82 -6.16 -9.40 -11.50
N PRO A 83 -7.01 -9.21 -12.52
CA PRO A 83 -8.44 -9.34 -12.36
C PRO A 83 -8.79 -10.76 -11.88
N THR A 84 -9.54 -10.85 -10.79
CA THR A 84 -10.03 -12.09 -10.20
C THR A 84 -11.51 -11.94 -9.90
N MET A 85 -12.33 -12.88 -10.37
CA MET A 85 -13.74 -12.93 -10.04
C MET A 85 -13.92 -13.50 -8.63
N VAL A 86 -14.54 -12.73 -7.74
CA VAL A 86 -14.94 -13.23 -6.42
C VAL A 86 -16.13 -14.15 -6.58
N GLN A 87 -16.09 -15.32 -5.95
CA GLN A 87 -17.23 -16.24 -5.91
C GLN A 87 -18.18 -15.84 -4.77
N GLY A 88 -19.20 -15.05 -5.11
CA GLY A 88 -20.14 -14.47 -4.15
C GLY A 88 -21.46 -15.24 -3.98
N THR A 89 -21.55 -16.47 -4.49
CA THR A 89 -22.80 -17.26 -4.40
C THR A 89 -23.19 -17.50 -2.95
N LEU A 90 -24.46 -17.26 -2.59
CA LEU A 90 -24.93 -17.45 -1.21
C LEU A 90 -24.93 -18.93 -0.81
N PHE A 91 -25.47 -19.79 -1.67
CA PHE A 91 -25.53 -21.22 -1.43
C PHE A 91 -24.20 -21.90 -1.75
N PRO A 92 -23.78 -22.90 -0.96
CA PRO A 92 -22.51 -23.59 -1.16
C PRO A 92 -22.46 -24.23 -2.54
N ALA A 93 -21.33 -24.08 -3.23
CA ALA A 93 -21.07 -24.79 -4.47
C ALA A 93 -20.94 -26.30 -4.18
N LYS A 94 -21.38 -27.13 -5.13
CA LYS A 94 -21.23 -28.60 -5.02
C LYS A 94 -19.77 -29.04 -5.05
N GLU A 95 -18.90 -28.29 -5.72
CA GLU A 95 -17.46 -28.55 -5.85
C GLU A 95 -16.69 -27.22 -5.86
N GLY A 96 -15.46 -27.21 -5.34
CA GLY A 96 -14.58 -26.04 -5.39
C GLY A 96 -14.96 -24.88 -4.45
N ALA A 97 -15.87 -25.11 -3.50
CA ALA A 97 -16.16 -24.13 -2.46
C ALA A 97 -14.93 -23.90 -1.56
N SER A 98 -14.72 -22.64 -1.16
CA SER A 98 -13.67 -22.31 -0.20
C SER A 98 -13.91 -23.03 1.13
N ILE A 99 -12.83 -23.53 1.76
CA ILE A 99 -12.85 -24.11 3.11
C ILE A 99 -13.45 -23.15 4.14
N ALA A 100 -13.35 -21.84 3.91
CA ALA A 100 -13.95 -20.81 4.75
C ALA A 100 -15.49 -20.85 4.80
N ARG A 101 -16.14 -21.64 3.93
CA ARG A 101 -17.60 -21.83 3.89
C ARG A 101 -18.08 -23.05 4.67
N GLU A 102 -17.16 -23.88 5.17
CA GLU A 102 -17.51 -25.07 5.94
C GLU A 102 -17.90 -24.73 7.37
N LEU A 103 -18.73 -25.59 7.97
CA LEU A 103 -18.91 -25.58 9.42
C LEU A 103 -17.59 -25.95 10.12
N PRO A 104 -17.38 -25.54 11.38
CA PRO A 104 -16.19 -25.88 12.14
C PRO A 104 -15.87 -27.38 12.10
N ASN A 105 -14.64 -27.70 11.70
CA ASN A 105 -14.12 -29.05 11.61
C ASN A 105 -12.59 -29.04 11.61
N ALA A 106 -11.98 -30.15 12.00
CA ALA A 106 -10.53 -30.25 12.16
C ALA A 106 -9.73 -29.94 10.88
N ALA A 107 -10.23 -30.36 9.70
CA ALA A 107 -9.53 -30.11 8.43
C ALA A 107 -9.58 -28.63 8.03
N ALA A 108 -10.71 -27.95 8.27
CA ALA A 108 -10.80 -26.52 8.09
C ALA A 108 -9.91 -25.76 9.08
N ASP A 109 -9.88 -26.19 10.34
CA ASP A 109 -9.10 -25.54 11.39
C ASP A 109 -7.59 -25.62 11.13
N GLU A 110 -7.08 -26.76 10.68
CA GLU A 110 -5.67 -26.91 10.27
C GLU A 110 -5.27 -25.91 9.16
N LEU A 111 -6.16 -25.70 8.19
CA LEU A 111 -5.93 -24.72 7.12
C LEU A 111 -5.98 -23.28 7.63
N TRP A 112 -6.92 -22.97 8.52
CA TRP A 112 -7.03 -21.65 9.15
C TRP A 112 -5.81 -21.34 10.01
N GLU A 113 -5.30 -22.29 10.78
CA GLU A 113 -4.11 -22.13 11.63
C GLU A 113 -2.88 -21.71 10.79
N GLU A 114 -2.64 -22.35 9.65
CA GLU A 114 -1.51 -21.95 8.79
C GLU A 114 -1.79 -20.65 8.01
N TRP A 115 -3.05 -20.37 7.67
CA TRP A 115 -3.45 -19.12 7.00
C TRP A 115 -3.30 -17.90 7.91
N GLU A 116 -3.59 -18.02 9.20
CA GLU A 116 -3.48 -16.90 10.14
C GLU A 116 -2.08 -16.73 10.73
N LEU A 117 -1.22 -17.74 10.58
CA LEU A 117 0.11 -17.73 11.20
C LEU A 117 0.95 -16.55 10.70
N SER A 118 1.15 -15.56 11.57
CA SER A 118 2.05 -14.45 11.29
C SER A 118 3.49 -14.89 11.52
N ARG A 119 4.22 -15.15 10.42
CA ARG A 119 5.66 -15.45 10.49
C ARG A 119 6.44 -14.14 10.44
N PHE A 120 7.49 -14.08 11.25
CA PHE A 120 8.41 -12.95 11.22
C PHE A 120 9.33 -13.02 10.01
N TYR A 121 9.77 -11.86 9.55
CA TYR A 121 10.63 -11.70 8.39
C TYR A 121 11.67 -10.59 8.67
N PRO A 122 12.93 -10.77 8.25
CA PRO A 122 13.96 -9.75 8.46
C PRO A 122 13.79 -8.55 7.52
N LEU A 123 13.80 -7.36 8.10
CA LEU A 123 13.80 -6.08 7.41
C LEU A 123 15.13 -5.37 7.64
N THR A 124 15.53 -4.52 6.71
CA THR A 124 16.67 -3.61 6.87
C THR A 124 16.25 -2.34 7.60
N ARG A 125 17.21 -1.62 8.16
CA ARG A 125 16.95 -0.28 8.74
C ARG A 125 16.33 0.67 7.73
N ASP A 126 16.76 0.61 6.46
CA ASP A 126 16.18 1.43 5.39
C ASP A 126 14.69 1.12 5.18
N ASP A 127 14.31 -0.16 5.20
CA ASP A 127 12.90 -0.56 5.08
C ASP A 127 12.07 0.07 6.21
N ILE A 128 12.56 -0.01 7.46
CA ILE A 128 11.88 0.53 8.65
C ILE A 128 11.69 2.04 8.53
N VAL A 129 12.73 2.78 8.16
CA VAL A 129 12.69 4.23 8.00
C VAL A 129 11.74 4.64 6.87
N ARG A 130 11.77 3.95 5.73
CA ARG A 130 10.88 4.25 4.59
C ARG A 130 9.42 3.92 4.86
N MET A 131 9.15 3.01 5.79
CA MET A 131 7.79 2.79 6.33
C MET A 131 7.39 3.84 7.38
N GLY A 132 8.24 4.84 7.65
CA GLY A 132 7.96 5.92 8.61
C GLY A 132 8.01 5.46 10.06
N LYS A 133 8.77 4.41 10.37
CA LYS A 133 8.93 3.87 11.71
C LYS A 133 10.31 4.21 12.27
N ASP A 134 10.39 4.33 13.59
CA ASP A 134 11.65 4.53 14.30
C ASP A 134 12.37 3.18 14.50
N PRO A 135 13.54 2.96 13.86
CA PRO A 135 14.27 1.71 13.98
C PRO A 135 14.84 1.45 15.37
N SER A 136 15.01 2.44 16.26
CA SER A 136 15.59 2.18 17.59
C SER A 136 14.68 1.33 18.48
N THR A 137 13.36 1.44 18.28
CA THR A 137 12.33 0.70 19.04
C THR A 137 11.88 -0.59 18.34
N VAL A 138 12.37 -0.86 17.12
CA VAL A 138 12.05 -2.11 16.42
C VAL A 138 13.06 -3.17 16.86
N PRO A 139 12.61 -4.38 17.27
CA PRO A 139 13.52 -5.43 17.71
C PRO A 139 14.56 -5.78 16.64
N LYS A 140 15.84 -5.67 17.00
CA LYS A 140 16.95 -6.11 16.15
C LYS A 140 17.07 -7.64 16.22
N LEU A 141 17.38 -8.25 15.08
CA LEU A 141 17.69 -9.65 14.95
C LEU A 141 19.22 -9.80 14.98
N GLU A 142 19.78 -10.01 16.17
CA GLU A 142 21.24 -10.03 16.34
C GLU A 142 21.91 -11.10 15.47
N ASP A 143 23.01 -10.73 14.80
CA ASP A 143 23.71 -11.61 13.86
C ASP A 143 24.25 -12.88 14.55
N THR A 144 24.65 -12.77 15.81
CA THR A 144 25.10 -13.91 16.62
C THR A 144 24.04 -14.99 16.77
N GLU A 145 22.77 -14.60 16.80
CA GLU A 145 21.65 -15.52 16.90
C GLU A 145 21.16 -15.91 15.51
N TRP A 146 21.00 -14.96 14.59
CA TRP A 146 20.25 -15.18 13.35
C TRP A 146 21.10 -15.35 12.09
N GLY A 147 22.35 -14.88 12.07
CA GLY A 147 23.25 -14.97 10.91
C GLY A 147 22.77 -14.15 9.70
N LEU A 148 22.07 -13.04 9.94
CA LEU A 148 21.43 -12.19 8.93
C LEU A 148 22.17 -10.88 8.67
N GLY A 149 23.33 -10.70 9.31
CA GLY A 149 24.09 -9.45 9.35
C GLY A 149 23.58 -8.47 10.40
N GLU A 150 24.30 -7.36 10.55
CA GLU A 150 24.00 -6.32 11.54
C GLU A 150 22.78 -5.45 11.20
N ASP A 151 22.24 -5.57 9.98
CA ASP A 151 21.13 -4.76 9.47
C ASP A 151 19.86 -5.60 9.30
N ALA A 152 19.45 -6.25 10.39
CA ALA A 152 18.28 -7.12 10.42
C ALA A 152 17.34 -6.75 11.58
N TYR A 153 16.09 -6.48 11.24
CA TYR A 153 15.03 -6.05 12.15
C TYR A 153 13.81 -6.92 11.99
N LEU A 154 13.10 -7.16 13.08
CA LEU A 154 11.90 -7.99 13.10
C LEU A 154 10.73 -7.26 12.42
N GLY A 155 10.17 -7.88 11.38
CA GLY A 155 8.92 -7.44 10.76
C GLY A 155 7.95 -8.60 10.58
N ALA A 156 6.70 -8.28 10.29
CA ALA A 156 5.70 -9.26 9.89
C ALA A 156 4.73 -8.61 8.89
N PHE A 157 4.05 -9.45 8.12
CA PHE A 157 3.04 -9.00 7.17
C PHE A 157 1.71 -8.71 7.88
N ASP A 158 1.19 -7.49 7.72
CA ASP A 158 -0.10 -7.07 8.30
C ASP A 158 -1.29 -7.93 7.84
N VAL A 159 -1.30 -8.38 6.57
CA VAL A 159 -2.42 -9.18 6.03
C VAL A 159 -2.66 -10.49 6.81
N TYR A 160 -1.63 -11.09 7.40
CA TYR A 160 -1.81 -12.30 8.21
C TYR A 160 -2.36 -11.98 9.60
N HIS A 161 -2.07 -10.81 10.15
CA HIS A 161 -2.76 -10.30 11.34
C HIS A 161 -4.24 -10.02 11.07
N GLN A 162 -4.58 -9.49 9.89
CA GLN A 162 -5.98 -9.36 9.47
C GLN A 162 -6.67 -10.73 9.34
N ILE A 163 -5.99 -11.75 8.81
CA ILE A 163 -6.53 -13.11 8.74
C ILE A 163 -6.71 -13.72 10.14
N HIS A 164 -5.79 -13.46 11.07
CA HIS A 164 -5.95 -13.82 12.48
C HIS A 164 -7.18 -13.18 13.12
N CYS A 165 -7.40 -11.89 12.85
CA CYS A 165 -8.61 -11.20 13.29
C CYS A 165 -9.87 -11.86 12.71
N LEU A 166 -9.85 -12.21 11.42
CA LEU A 166 -10.96 -12.91 10.76
C LEU A 166 -11.22 -14.30 11.35
N ASN A 167 -10.18 -15.10 11.59
CA ASN A 167 -10.31 -16.42 12.19
C ASN A 167 -10.80 -16.33 13.65
N THR A 168 -10.35 -15.32 14.40
CA THR A 168 -10.87 -15.02 15.73
C THR A 168 -12.38 -14.76 15.66
N LEU A 169 -12.86 -13.95 14.72
CA LEU A 169 -14.30 -13.73 14.53
C LEU A 169 -15.04 -15.01 14.11
N ARG A 170 -14.46 -15.82 13.22
CA ARG A 170 -15.00 -17.13 12.82
C ARG A 170 -15.20 -18.03 14.04
N GLN A 171 -14.17 -18.21 14.87
CA GLN A 171 -14.27 -19.04 16.08
C GLN A 171 -15.31 -18.48 17.07
N ASN A 172 -15.38 -17.15 17.18
CA ASN A 172 -16.38 -16.49 18.01
C ASN A 172 -17.82 -16.63 17.48
N ALA A 173 -18.04 -16.80 16.18
CA ALA A 173 -19.36 -17.11 15.63
C ALA A 173 -19.82 -18.53 16.00
N TYR A 174 -18.88 -19.44 16.25
CA TYR A 174 -19.14 -20.84 16.61
C TYR A 174 -18.65 -21.19 18.03
N ARG A 175 -18.84 -20.30 19.00
CA ARG A 175 -18.32 -20.43 20.39
C ARG A 175 -18.53 -21.80 21.02
N GLY A 176 -19.72 -22.39 20.81
CA GLY A 176 -20.10 -23.66 21.39
C GLY A 176 -19.24 -24.83 20.91
N TYR A 177 -18.81 -24.79 19.64
CA TYR A 177 -17.91 -25.78 19.06
C TYR A 177 -16.50 -25.65 19.67
N TYR A 178 -15.98 -24.42 19.77
CA TYR A 178 -14.65 -24.15 20.31
C TYR A 178 -14.59 -24.06 21.84
N HIS A 179 -15.66 -24.43 22.54
CA HIS A 179 -15.75 -24.39 24.00
C HIS A 179 -15.36 -23.04 24.62
N LEU A 180 -15.62 -21.93 23.91
CA LEU A 180 -15.31 -20.59 24.39
C LEU A 180 -16.28 -20.20 25.51
N LYS A 181 -15.75 -19.69 26.63
CA LYS A 181 -16.56 -19.28 27.79
C LYS A 181 -17.69 -18.33 27.41
N THR A 182 -18.88 -18.47 28.01
CA THR A 182 -19.98 -17.53 27.81
C THR A 182 -19.54 -16.11 28.21
N ARG A 183 -19.87 -15.12 27.38
CA ARG A 183 -19.48 -13.73 27.61
C ARG A 183 -20.48 -13.05 28.53
N ASN A 184 -19.99 -12.20 29.43
CA ASN A 184 -20.82 -11.23 30.10
C ASN A 184 -20.81 -9.93 29.26
N HIS A 185 -21.90 -9.64 28.55
CA HIS A 185 -21.99 -8.45 27.70
C HIS A 185 -22.07 -7.13 28.49
N SER A 186 -22.17 -7.20 29.82
CA SER A 186 -22.23 -6.02 30.70
C SER A 186 -20.86 -5.59 31.23
N VAL A 187 -19.80 -6.37 31.01
CA VAL A 187 -18.45 -6.04 31.45
C VAL A 187 -17.50 -6.23 30.27
N MET A 188 -16.77 -5.18 29.92
CA MET A 188 -15.68 -5.31 28.97
C MET A 188 -14.56 -6.09 29.68
N GLY A 189 -14.11 -7.20 29.12
CA GLY A 189 -12.92 -7.94 29.52
C GLY A 189 -11.86 -7.90 28.43
N LEU A 190 -10.67 -8.44 28.69
CA LEU A 190 -9.63 -8.59 27.68
C LEU A 190 -10.12 -9.34 26.41
N PRO A 191 -10.95 -10.40 26.51
CA PRO A 191 -11.53 -11.03 25.32
C PRO A 191 -12.41 -10.07 24.51
N GLU A 192 -13.18 -9.19 25.15
CA GLU A 192 -14.04 -8.20 24.49
C GLU A 192 -13.21 -7.11 23.81
N ILE A 193 -12.17 -6.63 24.49
CA ILE A 193 -11.19 -5.69 23.92
C ILE A 193 -10.56 -6.29 22.67
N HIS A 194 -10.06 -7.53 22.76
CA HIS A 194 -9.39 -8.17 21.63
C HIS A 194 -10.32 -8.33 20.43
N ILE A 195 -11.57 -8.75 20.64
CA ILE A 195 -12.53 -8.89 19.53
C ILE A 195 -12.91 -7.54 18.94
N ASN A 196 -13.09 -6.50 19.75
CA ASN A 196 -13.36 -5.17 19.24
C ASN A 196 -12.15 -4.63 18.44
N HIS A 197 -10.92 -4.89 18.90
CA HIS A 197 -9.70 -4.59 18.16
C HIS A 197 -9.68 -5.32 16.81
N CYS A 198 -9.99 -6.62 16.77
CA CYS A 198 -10.06 -7.38 15.53
C CYS A 198 -11.10 -6.82 14.55
N VAL A 199 -12.28 -6.44 15.04
CA VAL A 199 -13.33 -5.80 14.21
C VAL A 199 -12.84 -4.48 13.65
N ASP A 200 -12.20 -3.65 14.48
CA ASP A 200 -11.71 -2.34 14.09
C ASP A 200 -10.58 -2.43 13.05
N ILE A 201 -9.57 -3.31 13.26
CA ILE A 201 -8.49 -3.54 12.30
C ILE A 201 -9.03 -4.02 10.94
N LEU A 202 -10.00 -4.94 10.94
CA LEU A 202 -10.63 -5.40 9.70
C LEU A 202 -11.42 -4.28 9.01
N LEU A 203 -12.12 -3.44 9.77
CA LEU A 203 -12.84 -2.29 9.22
C LEU A 203 -11.87 -1.30 8.57
N GLN A 204 -10.79 -0.94 9.25
CA GLN A 204 -9.76 -0.06 8.72
C GLN A 204 -9.12 -0.64 7.44
N ALA A 205 -8.79 -1.94 7.43
CA ALA A 205 -8.24 -2.61 6.26
C ALA A 205 -9.20 -2.60 5.05
N LEU A 206 -10.49 -2.83 5.28
CA LEU A 206 -11.53 -2.76 4.25
C LEU A 206 -11.73 -1.33 3.73
N GLN A 207 -11.62 -0.32 4.59
CA GLN A 207 -11.69 1.09 4.19
C GLN A 207 -10.47 1.52 3.39
N CYS A 208 -9.27 1.11 3.79
CA CYS A 208 -8.02 1.43 3.09
C CYS A 208 -7.94 0.76 1.71
N SER A 209 -8.41 -0.48 1.57
CA SER A 209 -8.47 -1.19 0.29
C SER A 209 -9.72 -0.90 -0.55
N GLY A 210 -10.67 -0.13 0.02
CA GLY A 210 -12.03 0.17 -0.45
C GLY A 210 -12.34 -0.20 -1.90
N ASN A 211 -13.12 -1.27 -2.08
CA ASN A 211 -13.54 -1.68 -3.41
C ASN A 211 -14.78 -0.91 -3.88
N VAL A 212 -14.64 -0.14 -4.96
CA VAL A 212 -15.71 0.65 -5.59
C VAL A 212 -16.40 -0.06 -6.77
N ASN A 213 -16.13 -1.34 -6.99
CA ASN A 213 -16.81 -2.14 -8.00
C ASN A 213 -18.26 -2.38 -7.56
N PHE A 214 -19.19 -2.15 -8.50
CA PHE A 214 -20.61 -2.22 -8.22
C PHE A 214 -21.12 -3.65 -8.21
N MET A 215 -21.98 -3.93 -7.23
CA MET A 215 -22.84 -5.09 -7.20
C MET A 215 -24.11 -4.79 -7.99
N THR A 216 -24.46 -5.65 -8.95
CA THR A 216 -25.73 -5.56 -9.67
C THR A 216 -26.81 -6.39 -8.98
N TYR A 217 -28.06 -6.19 -9.39
CA TYR A 217 -29.20 -6.94 -8.91
C TYR A 217 -29.92 -7.59 -10.10
N HIS A 218 -30.42 -8.80 -9.89
CA HIS A 218 -31.10 -9.58 -10.92
C HIS A 218 -32.43 -10.12 -10.42
N TRP A 219 -33.43 -10.20 -11.29
CA TRP A 219 -34.67 -10.94 -11.01
C TRP A 219 -34.36 -12.44 -10.97
N VAL A 220 -34.60 -13.07 -9.82
CA VAL A 220 -34.38 -14.50 -9.62
C VAL A 220 -35.71 -15.21 -9.48
N ALA A 221 -35.89 -16.33 -10.18
CA ALA A 221 -37.11 -17.11 -10.13
C ALA A 221 -37.46 -17.52 -8.68
N GLY A 222 -38.71 -17.29 -8.28
CA GLY A 222 -39.20 -17.59 -6.94
C GLY A 222 -38.85 -16.55 -5.86
N GLN A 223 -38.16 -15.46 -6.20
CA GLN A 223 -37.89 -14.35 -5.30
C GLN A 223 -38.85 -13.19 -5.57
N GLU A 224 -39.35 -12.59 -4.51
CA GLU A 224 -40.26 -11.43 -4.58
C GLU A 224 -39.54 -10.16 -5.05
N TYR A 225 -38.28 -10.00 -4.66
CA TYR A 225 -37.45 -8.84 -4.97
C TYR A 225 -36.17 -9.23 -5.75
N PRO A 226 -35.56 -8.30 -6.51
CA PRO A 226 -34.27 -8.54 -7.14
C PRO A 226 -33.22 -8.96 -6.11
N GLN A 227 -32.42 -9.96 -6.46
CA GLN A 227 -31.36 -10.48 -5.59
C GLN A 227 -30.00 -9.92 -6.03
N PRO A 228 -29.08 -9.68 -5.08
CA PRO A 228 -27.74 -9.18 -5.37
C PRO A 228 -26.89 -10.22 -6.09
N ASP A 229 -26.16 -9.82 -7.14
CA ASP A 229 -25.02 -10.57 -7.66
C ASP A 229 -23.73 -10.09 -6.98
N MET A 230 -23.36 -10.82 -5.93
CA MET A 230 -22.15 -10.57 -5.14
C MET A 230 -20.87 -11.06 -5.83
N SER A 231 -20.96 -11.65 -7.02
CA SER A 231 -19.80 -12.17 -7.76
C SER A 231 -19.16 -11.08 -8.61
N ILE A 232 -18.32 -10.26 -7.98
CA ILE A 232 -17.70 -9.10 -8.62
C ILE A 232 -16.24 -9.38 -8.99
N ASN A 233 -15.80 -8.86 -10.14
CA ASN A 233 -14.39 -8.83 -10.49
C ASN A 233 -13.65 -7.85 -9.56
N ARG A 234 -12.44 -8.21 -9.12
CA ARG A 234 -11.55 -7.38 -8.30
C ARG A 234 -10.14 -7.44 -8.86
N GLN A 235 -9.34 -6.41 -8.63
CA GLN A 235 -7.90 -6.51 -8.83
C GLN A 235 -7.30 -7.10 -7.55
N CYS A 236 -6.71 -8.28 -7.65
CA CYS A 236 -6.15 -9.00 -6.51
C CYS A 236 -4.67 -9.29 -6.76
N ILE A 237 -3.87 -9.24 -5.70
CA ILE A 237 -2.54 -9.85 -5.71
C ILE A 237 -2.66 -11.38 -5.72
N ASN A 238 -1.61 -12.05 -6.17
CA ASN A 238 -1.46 -13.50 -6.00
C ASN A 238 -1.12 -13.83 -4.54
N PHE A 239 -2.18 -14.00 -3.74
CA PHE A 239 -2.07 -14.27 -2.30
C PHE A 239 -1.44 -15.63 -1.99
N GLU A 240 -1.63 -16.63 -2.86
CA GLU A 240 -0.99 -17.94 -2.74
C GLU A 240 0.53 -17.82 -2.87
N LYS A 241 1.00 -17.03 -3.83
CA LYS A 241 2.43 -16.75 -4.03
C LYS A 241 3.03 -15.99 -2.85
N LEU A 242 2.32 -15.00 -2.30
CA LEU A 242 2.72 -14.33 -1.06
C LEU A 242 2.82 -15.31 0.12
N THR A 243 1.86 -16.21 0.24
CA THR A 243 1.83 -17.22 1.30
C THR A 243 2.93 -18.27 1.15
N ALA A 244 3.22 -18.71 -0.06
CA ALA A 244 4.35 -19.59 -0.35
C ALA A 244 5.68 -18.90 0.01
N PHE A 245 5.83 -17.63 -0.35
CA PHE A 245 6.99 -16.84 0.03
C PHE A 245 7.14 -16.72 1.56
N ARG A 246 6.04 -16.37 2.27
CA ARG A 246 6.03 -16.30 3.75
C ARG A 246 6.48 -17.61 4.39
N LYS A 247 6.00 -18.75 3.89
CA LYS A 247 6.35 -20.08 4.41
C LYS A 247 7.83 -20.40 4.27
N VAL A 248 8.42 -20.07 3.12
CA VAL A 248 9.82 -20.42 2.81
C VAL A 248 10.81 -19.48 3.50
N HIS A 249 10.48 -18.21 3.64
CA HIS A 249 11.42 -17.19 4.09
C HIS A 249 11.12 -16.61 5.49
N GLY A 250 10.05 -17.08 6.13
CA GLY A 250 9.75 -16.71 7.51
C GLY A 250 10.81 -17.25 8.48
N LEU A 251 11.06 -16.51 9.55
CA LEU A 251 11.94 -16.94 10.63
C LEU A 251 11.39 -18.19 11.33
N ASP A 252 12.29 -19.01 11.86
CA ASP A 252 11.96 -20.15 12.70
C ASP A 252 11.31 -19.67 14.01
N LEU A 253 10.06 -20.10 14.25
CA LEU A 253 9.27 -19.65 15.39
C LEU A 253 9.74 -20.27 16.70
N ASP A 254 10.25 -21.51 16.68
CA ASP A 254 10.77 -22.17 17.88
C ASP A 254 12.03 -21.46 18.37
N LYS A 255 12.93 -21.13 17.43
CA LYS A 255 14.10 -20.30 17.69
C LYS A 255 13.70 -18.91 18.17
N TYR A 256 12.72 -18.26 17.54
CA TYR A 256 12.21 -16.95 17.97
C TYR A 256 11.81 -16.97 19.45
N VAL A 257 11.01 -17.96 19.87
CA VAL A 257 10.56 -18.10 21.26
C VAL A 257 11.73 -18.32 22.22
N GLN A 258 12.81 -18.96 21.78
CA GLN A 258 14.01 -19.20 22.60
C GLN A 258 14.85 -17.94 22.78
N VAL A 259 15.10 -17.19 21.70
CA VAL A 259 16.13 -16.13 21.68
C VAL A 259 15.57 -14.71 21.81
N MET A 260 14.30 -14.46 21.47
CA MET A 260 13.71 -13.10 21.47
C MET A 260 13.06 -12.70 22.78
N LYS A 261 13.30 -13.44 23.87
CA LYS A 261 12.83 -13.06 25.21
C LYS A 261 13.53 -11.78 25.65
N LYS A 262 12.77 -10.75 26.01
CA LYS A 262 13.29 -9.45 26.48
C LYS A 262 14.38 -9.57 27.56
N SER A 263 14.28 -10.54 28.48
CA SER A 263 15.28 -10.76 29.54
C SER A 263 16.69 -11.08 29.00
N LEU A 264 16.82 -11.50 27.75
CA LEU A 264 18.09 -11.77 27.06
C LEU A 264 18.66 -10.52 26.35
N HIS A 265 17.88 -9.44 26.26
CA HIS A 265 18.20 -8.21 25.53
C HIS A 265 18.13 -7.00 26.48
N PRO A 266 19.07 -6.86 27.42
CA PRO A 266 19.04 -5.77 28.39
C PRO A 266 19.31 -4.41 27.73
N GLY A 267 18.57 -3.37 28.13
CA GLY A 267 18.80 -2.00 27.69
C GLY A 267 18.28 -1.67 26.29
N VAL A 268 17.42 -2.52 25.71
CA VAL A 268 16.70 -2.17 24.48
C VAL A 268 15.79 -0.97 24.71
N GLU A 269 15.69 -0.10 23.71
CA GLU A 269 14.74 0.99 23.72
C GLU A 269 13.32 0.46 23.54
N GLU A 270 12.39 1.00 24.32
CA GLU A 270 10.99 0.56 24.35
C GLU A 270 10.07 1.74 24.10
N ARG A 271 8.94 1.47 23.45
CA ARG A 271 7.84 2.43 23.43
C ARG A 271 7.14 2.42 24.77
N HIS A 272 6.59 3.57 25.13
CA HIS A 272 5.67 3.67 26.25
C HIS A 272 4.49 2.72 26.04
N GLN A 273 4.08 2.04 27.11
CA GLN A 273 2.83 1.29 27.14
C GLN A 273 1.66 2.28 27.11
N SER A 274 0.52 1.86 26.57
CA SER A 274 -0.68 2.70 26.50
C SER A 274 -1.19 3.09 27.88
N ASP A 275 -1.72 4.30 28.02
CA ASP A 275 -2.24 4.76 29.32
C ASP A 275 -3.48 3.95 29.76
N ALA A 276 -4.25 3.47 28.78
CA ALA A 276 -5.38 2.58 29.01
C ALA A 276 -4.97 1.25 29.66
N TYR A 277 -3.76 0.74 29.39
CA TYR A 277 -3.25 -0.48 30.04
C TYR A 277 -3.21 -0.31 31.56
N TYR A 278 -2.60 0.77 32.05
CA TYR A 278 -2.44 0.99 33.49
C TYR A 278 -3.79 1.27 34.16
N SER A 279 -4.65 2.05 33.51
CA SER A 279 -6.03 2.27 33.97
C SER A 279 -6.80 0.95 34.11
N TRP A 280 -6.64 0.05 33.13
CA TRP A 280 -7.32 -1.24 33.10
C TRP A 280 -6.90 -2.17 34.24
N TYR A 281 -5.59 -2.29 34.48
CA TYR A 281 -5.06 -3.13 35.55
C TYR A 281 -5.04 -2.44 36.92
N ASN A 282 -5.56 -1.20 37.00
CA ASN A 282 -5.52 -0.36 38.20
C ASN A 282 -4.09 -0.20 38.75
N GLU A 283 -3.14 -0.04 37.84
CA GLU A 283 -1.72 0.17 38.11
C GLU A 283 -1.37 1.65 37.99
N THR A 284 -0.32 2.08 38.69
CA THR A 284 0.17 3.47 38.55
C THR A 284 0.86 3.62 37.20
N ASN A 285 0.38 4.55 36.37
CA ASN A 285 0.95 4.82 35.05
C ASN A 285 2.28 5.58 35.17
N PRO A 286 3.45 4.95 34.88
CA PRO A 286 4.75 5.59 34.97
C PRO A 286 4.98 6.69 33.91
N ASN A 287 4.18 6.73 32.84
CA ASN A 287 4.33 7.71 31.77
C ASN A 287 4.11 9.15 32.25
N HIS A 288 3.39 9.35 33.36
CA HIS A 288 3.00 10.66 33.89
C HIS A 288 3.42 10.92 35.34
N ILE A 289 4.20 10.02 35.94
CA ILE A 289 4.72 10.23 37.31
C ILE A 289 5.69 11.42 37.30
N ASP A 290 5.66 12.23 38.36
CA ASP A 290 6.56 13.37 38.58
C ASP A 290 6.56 14.44 37.47
N GLY A 291 5.49 14.52 36.66
CA GLY A 291 5.37 15.50 35.58
C GLY A 291 6.16 15.15 34.33
N VAL A 292 6.58 13.89 34.17
CA VAL A 292 7.10 13.34 32.91
C VAL A 292 5.96 13.34 31.86
N ASN A 293 6.28 13.70 30.62
CA ASN A 293 5.37 13.75 29.46
C ASN A 293 3.97 14.35 29.75
N PRO A 294 3.90 15.59 30.28
CA PRO A 294 2.64 16.19 30.70
C PRO A 294 1.77 16.52 29.48
N GLY A 295 0.63 15.82 29.35
CA GLY A 295 -0.33 16.04 28.27
C GLY A 295 -0.09 15.21 27.01
N GLU A 296 0.88 14.30 27.02
CA GLU A 296 0.99 13.25 26.01
C GLU A 296 -0.03 12.14 26.29
N ASP A 297 -0.62 11.57 25.25
CA ASP A 297 -1.55 10.44 25.32
C ASP A 297 -0.91 9.27 24.58
N PHE A 298 -0.53 8.23 25.31
CA PHE A 298 0.16 7.06 24.77
C PHE A 298 -0.81 5.98 24.24
N ASN A 299 -2.10 6.29 24.14
CA ASN A 299 -3.07 5.40 23.49
C ASN A 299 -3.04 5.47 21.95
N MET A 300 -2.23 6.36 21.35
CA MET A 300 -2.14 6.60 19.89
C MET A 300 -0.75 6.34 19.30
#